data_AF-A0A290ZQF4-F1
#
_entry.id   AF-A0A290ZQF4-F1
#
_cell.length_a   1.000
_cell.length_b   1.000
_cell.length_c   1.000
_cell.angle_alpha   90.00
_cell.angle_beta   90.00
_cell.angle_gamma   90.00
#
_symmetry.space_group_name_H-M   'P 1'
#
loop_
_entity.id
_entity.type
_entity.pdbx_description
1 polymer ?
#
loop_
_entity_poly.entity_id
_entity_poly.type
_entity_poly.pdbx_seq_one_letter_code
_entity_poly.pdbx_strand_id
1 'polypeptide(L)'
;MNTDNTAAASAASRYQPPSHYVDDAFYRWLGEVSADLAAAVPDRAAGADAALHDEVGRLLTVESRLLDQHAYADWLDLYLPECAYWIPSTRPAGDPRLQITLEFHDRRRLMDRIARLGTGLAYSQLPASRTARQLGGLEVWAAPGGDGGWHARCNFLVAESRAGRSRMLAGWYGFVVRRVDGTLRLALKQVNLLDPEEPQGNNSFFL
;
A
#
# COMPACT_ATOMS: atom_id res chain seq x y z
N MET A 1 -9.42 -51.75 -9.36
CA MET A 1 -9.80 -51.19 -10.67
C MET A 1 -10.69 -49.98 -10.40
N ASN A 2 -10.17 -48.79 -10.73
CA ASN A 2 -10.72 -47.41 -10.77
C ASN A 2 -11.60 -46.95 -9.60
N THR A 3 -11.23 -46.02 -8.71
CA THR A 3 -10.67 -44.66 -8.86
C THR A 3 -11.26 -43.86 -10.02
N ASP A 4 -12.32 -43.11 -9.74
CA ASP A 4 -12.62 -41.88 -10.46
C ASP A 4 -12.72 -40.72 -9.46
N ASN A 5 -11.54 -40.13 -9.29
CA ASN A 5 -11.27 -38.81 -8.75
C ASN A 5 -11.88 -37.77 -9.71
N THR A 6 -13.10 -37.30 -9.44
CA THR A 6 -13.62 -36.09 -10.10
C THR A 6 -12.86 -34.89 -9.55
N ALA A 7 -11.80 -34.54 -10.27
CA ALA A 7 -11.12 -33.26 -10.17
C ALA A 7 -12.16 -32.14 -10.29
N ALA A 8 -12.35 -31.39 -9.21
CA ALA A 8 -13.05 -30.12 -9.25
C ALA A 8 -12.24 -29.19 -10.15
N ALA A 9 -12.68 -29.02 -11.39
CA ALA A 9 -12.16 -28.01 -12.29
C ALA A 9 -12.38 -26.63 -11.63
N SER A 10 -11.28 -25.99 -11.22
CA SER A 10 -11.28 -24.60 -10.77
C SER A 10 -11.93 -23.75 -11.85
N ALA A 11 -13.13 -23.24 -11.58
CA ALA A 11 -13.80 -22.29 -12.46
C ALA A 11 -12.90 -21.06 -12.60
N ALA A 12 -12.54 -20.71 -13.83
CA ALA A 12 -11.73 -19.52 -14.09
C ALA A 12 -12.36 -18.30 -13.40
N SER A 13 -11.59 -17.59 -12.58
CA SER A 13 -12.06 -16.41 -11.87
C SER A 13 -12.67 -15.42 -12.87
N ARG A 14 -13.85 -14.88 -12.54
CA ARG A 14 -14.53 -13.86 -13.36
C ARG A 14 -13.68 -12.61 -13.60
N TYR A 15 -12.72 -12.35 -12.71
CA TYR A 15 -11.80 -11.21 -12.77
C TYR A 15 -10.35 -11.67 -12.68
N GLN A 16 -9.45 -11.03 -13.42
CA GLN A 16 -8.03 -11.35 -13.43
C GLN A 16 -7.19 -10.08 -13.18
N PRO A 17 -6.30 -10.09 -12.15
CA PRO A 17 -6.10 -11.15 -11.17
C PRO A 17 -7.33 -11.34 -10.25
N PRO A 18 -7.50 -12.54 -9.64
CA PRO A 18 -8.52 -12.75 -8.64
C PRO A 18 -8.24 -11.93 -7.38
N SER A 19 -9.29 -11.58 -6.66
CA SER A 19 -9.22 -10.91 -5.35
C SER A 19 -9.61 -11.85 -4.20
N HIS A 20 -9.48 -13.17 -4.39
CA HIS A 20 -9.94 -14.17 -3.42
C HIS A 20 -9.26 -14.07 -2.05
N TYR A 21 -8.09 -13.43 -1.99
CA TYR A 21 -7.31 -13.25 -0.78
C TYR A 21 -7.88 -12.15 0.12
N VAL A 22 -8.81 -11.32 -0.38
CA VAL A 22 -9.46 -10.27 0.42
C VAL A 22 -10.69 -10.88 1.09
N ASP A 23 -10.44 -11.61 2.18
CA ASP A 23 -11.44 -12.29 2.99
C ASP A 23 -11.40 -11.82 4.47
N ASP A 24 -12.19 -12.44 5.33
CA ASP A 24 -12.21 -12.11 6.76
C ASP A 24 -10.87 -12.34 7.47
N ALA A 25 -10.06 -13.31 7.02
CA ALA A 25 -8.74 -13.53 7.57
C ALA A 25 -7.79 -12.40 7.18
N PHE A 26 -7.86 -11.94 5.94
CA PHE A 26 -7.12 -10.78 5.46
C PHE A 26 -7.48 -9.49 6.21
N TYR A 27 -8.77 -9.25 6.45
CA TYR A 27 -9.18 -8.07 7.24
C TYR A 27 -8.72 -8.13 8.70
N ARG A 28 -8.70 -9.33 9.32
CA ARG A 28 -8.09 -9.50 10.66
C ARG A 28 -6.60 -9.20 10.64
N TRP A 29 -5.87 -9.80 9.69
CA TRP A 29 -4.44 -9.54 9.49
C TRP A 29 -4.16 -8.05 9.28
N LEU A 30 -4.96 -7.38 8.47
CA LEU A 30 -4.82 -5.95 8.21
C LEU A 30 -5.03 -5.10 9.48
N GLY A 31 -6.01 -5.48 10.32
CA GLY A 31 -6.26 -4.83 11.61
C GLY A 31 -5.09 -5.01 12.58
N GLU A 32 -4.55 -6.22 12.68
CA GLU A 32 -3.37 -6.54 13.51
C GLU A 32 -2.13 -5.75 13.05
N VAL A 33 -1.86 -5.74 11.75
CA VAL A 33 -0.77 -4.97 11.14
C VAL A 33 -0.94 -3.47 11.38
N SER A 34 -2.14 -2.93 11.19
CA SER A 34 -2.39 -1.51 11.43
C SER A 34 -2.21 -1.13 12.90
N ALA A 35 -2.58 -2.01 13.83
CA ALA A 35 -2.39 -1.80 15.25
C ALA A 35 -0.89 -1.78 15.61
N ASP A 36 -0.10 -2.71 15.06
CA ASP A 36 1.35 -2.75 15.26
C ASP A 36 2.05 -1.51 14.68
N LEU A 37 1.71 -1.13 13.44
CA LEU A 37 2.26 0.07 12.79
C LEU A 37 1.92 1.37 13.55
N ALA A 38 0.78 1.40 14.24
CA ALA A 38 0.32 2.56 15.00
C ALA A 38 0.79 2.57 16.47
N ALA A 39 1.43 1.49 16.96
CA ALA A 39 1.85 1.38 18.35
C ALA A 39 2.83 2.50 18.73
N ALA A 40 2.53 3.23 19.80
CA ALA A 40 3.36 4.34 20.28
C ALA A 40 4.69 3.85 20.89
N VAL A 41 4.68 2.66 21.50
CA VAL A 41 5.85 1.97 22.05
C VAL A 41 5.85 0.54 21.51
N PRO A 42 6.31 0.33 20.26
CA PRO A 42 6.31 -0.98 19.66
C PRO A 42 7.40 -1.86 20.28
N ASP A 43 7.09 -3.14 20.50
CA ASP A 43 8.08 -4.14 20.89
C ASP A 43 8.92 -4.53 19.67
N ARG A 44 9.98 -3.75 19.44
CA ARG A 44 10.92 -3.93 18.32
C ARG A 44 12.17 -4.74 18.73
N ALA A 45 12.02 -5.68 19.67
CA ALA A 45 13.13 -6.44 20.24
C ALA A 45 14.06 -7.07 19.19
N ALA A 46 13.54 -7.45 18.02
CA ALA A 46 14.31 -7.81 16.84
C ALA A 46 14.27 -6.67 15.81
N GLY A 47 15.10 -5.65 16.02
CA GLY A 47 15.33 -4.61 15.02
C GLY A 47 15.91 -5.20 13.74
N ALA A 48 15.55 -4.64 12.59
CA ALA A 48 16.21 -4.97 11.33
C ALA A 48 17.70 -4.66 11.42
N ASP A 49 18.56 -5.53 10.85
CA ASP A 49 19.96 -5.18 10.70
C ASP A 49 20.15 -3.99 9.73
N ALA A 50 21.34 -3.39 9.75
CA ALA A 50 21.61 -2.21 8.95
C ALA A 50 21.50 -2.45 7.43
N ALA A 51 21.80 -3.66 6.96
CA ALA A 51 21.74 -3.99 5.54
C ALA A 51 20.29 -4.08 5.06
N LEU A 52 19.43 -4.71 5.84
CA LEU A 52 18.00 -4.77 5.57
C LEU A 52 17.34 -3.39 5.66
N HIS A 53 17.70 -2.58 6.66
CA HIS A 53 17.19 -1.22 6.80
C HIS A 53 17.49 -0.38 5.55
N ASP A 54 18.72 -0.43 5.06
CA ASP A 54 19.18 0.24 3.85
C ASP A 54 18.50 -0.32 2.57
N GLU A 55 18.29 -1.63 2.47
CA GLU A 55 17.57 -2.24 1.35
C GLU A 55 16.09 -1.80 1.30
N VAL A 56 15.40 -1.77 2.44
CA VAL A 56 14.04 -1.22 2.54
C VAL A 56 14.03 0.26 2.20
N GLY A 57 15.01 1.04 2.70
CA GLY A 57 15.15 2.45 2.37
C GLY A 57 15.26 2.71 0.86
N ARG A 58 16.05 1.89 0.15
CA ARG A 58 16.15 1.95 -1.31
C ARG A 58 14.83 1.59 -1.99
N LEU A 59 14.16 0.52 -1.56
CA LEU A 59 12.85 0.13 -2.11
C LEU A 59 11.85 1.28 -2.02
N LEU A 60 11.72 1.91 -0.86
CA LEU A 60 10.77 3.01 -0.64
C LEU A 60 11.18 4.29 -1.39
N THR A 61 12.48 4.54 -1.54
CA THR A 61 12.99 5.64 -2.37
C THR A 61 12.63 5.43 -3.84
N VAL A 62 12.76 4.21 -4.37
CA VAL A 62 12.36 3.86 -5.73
C VAL A 62 10.84 3.97 -5.89
N GLU A 63 10.06 3.44 -4.95
CA GLU A 63 8.60 3.54 -4.93
C GLU A 63 8.13 4.98 -5.09
N SER A 64 8.66 5.89 -4.27
CA SER A 64 8.27 7.30 -4.28
C SER A 64 8.66 8.00 -5.59
N ARG A 65 9.86 7.69 -6.12
CA ARG A 65 10.31 8.21 -7.41
C ARG A 65 9.42 7.77 -8.57
N LEU A 66 8.98 6.50 -8.58
CA LEU A 66 8.10 6.00 -9.62
C LEU A 66 6.73 6.69 -9.57
N LEU A 67 6.18 6.91 -8.37
CA LEU A 67 4.94 7.68 -8.21
C LEU A 67 5.08 9.14 -8.66
N ASP A 68 6.17 9.82 -8.29
CA ASP A 68 6.46 11.20 -8.72
C ASP A 68 6.63 11.33 -10.24
N GLN A 69 7.05 10.26 -10.90
CA GLN A 69 7.25 10.21 -12.36
C GLN A 69 6.05 9.60 -13.12
N HIS A 70 4.96 9.27 -12.43
CA HIS A 70 3.78 8.60 -13.00
C HIS A 70 4.08 7.24 -13.65
N ALA A 71 5.16 6.58 -13.25
CA ALA A 71 5.56 5.24 -13.71
C ALA A 71 4.77 4.17 -12.94
N TYR A 72 3.45 4.20 -13.06
CA TYR A 72 2.57 3.42 -12.19
C TYR A 72 2.61 1.90 -12.41
N ALA A 73 2.90 1.46 -13.64
CA ALA A 73 3.07 0.03 -13.94
C ALA A 73 4.29 -0.53 -13.20
N ASP A 74 5.45 0.12 -13.34
CA ASP A 74 6.68 -0.24 -12.63
C ASP A 74 6.50 -0.12 -11.11
N TRP A 75 5.73 0.87 -10.64
CA TRP A 75 5.38 1.00 -9.23
C TRP A 75 4.58 -0.20 -8.72
N LEU A 76 3.58 -0.68 -9.47
CA LEU A 76 2.78 -1.84 -9.07
C LEU A 76 3.61 -3.14 -9.08
N ASP A 77 4.66 -3.21 -9.90
CA ASP A 77 5.61 -4.31 -9.89
C ASP A 77 6.44 -4.37 -8.60
N LEU A 78 6.51 -3.30 -7.80
CA LEU A 78 7.11 -3.38 -6.45
C LEU A 78 6.23 -4.15 -5.46
N TYR A 79 4.96 -4.39 -5.78
CA TYR A 79 3.99 -5.05 -4.90
C TYR A 79 3.88 -6.54 -5.20
N LEU A 80 3.52 -7.30 -4.16
CA LEU A 80 3.14 -8.71 -4.30
C LEU A 80 1.84 -8.87 -5.13
N PRO A 81 1.60 -10.07 -5.68
CA PRO A 81 0.31 -10.40 -6.28
C PRO A 81 -0.87 -10.24 -5.31
N GLU A 82 -0.65 -10.62 -4.05
CA GLU A 82 -1.59 -10.42 -2.95
C GLU A 82 -1.14 -9.21 -2.13
N CYS A 83 -1.70 -8.04 -2.45
CA CYS A 83 -1.35 -6.80 -1.79
C CYS A 83 -2.55 -5.93 -1.46
N ALA A 84 -2.36 -4.94 -0.61
CA ALA A 84 -3.32 -3.87 -0.40
C ALA A 84 -2.67 -2.49 -0.38
N TYR A 85 -3.44 -1.52 -0.87
CA TYR A 85 -3.21 -0.09 -0.70
C TYR A 85 -4.40 0.49 0.04
N TRP A 86 -4.17 1.10 1.19
CA TRP A 86 -5.23 1.53 2.08
C TRP A 86 -4.98 2.93 2.65
N ILE A 87 -6.00 3.78 2.59
CA ILE A 87 -6.05 5.08 3.23
C ILE A 87 -7.26 5.08 4.19
N PRO A 88 -7.07 4.92 5.52
CA PRO A 88 -8.15 5.01 6.49
C PRO A 88 -8.71 6.43 6.57
N SER A 89 -9.98 6.56 6.98
CA SER A 89 -10.64 7.86 7.22
C SER A 89 -10.67 8.27 8.70
N THR A 90 -10.05 7.48 9.58
CA THR A 90 -10.05 7.67 11.04
C THR A 90 -8.66 7.49 11.62
N ARG A 91 -8.44 8.07 12.81
CA ARG A 91 -7.21 7.94 13.60
C ARG A 91 -7.58 7.57 15.05
N PRO A 92 -7.28 6.36 15.55
CA PRO A 92 -6.62 5.26 14.85
C PRO A 92 -7.48 4.71 13.70
N ALA A 93 -6.83 4.02 12.76
CA ALA A 93 -7.52 3.41 11.62
C ALA A 93 -8.54 2.36 12.08
N GLY A 94 -9.81 2.53 11.71
CA GLY A 94 -10.84 1.55 11.99
C GLY A 94 -10.89 0.39 10.99
N ASP A 95 -11.65 -0.65 11.34
CA ASP A 95 -11.85 -1.83 10.50
C ASP A 95 -12.52 -1.44 9.15
N PRO A 96 -11.87 -1.69 7.99
CA PRO A 96 -12.43 -1.38 6.67
C PRO A 96 -13.76 -2.07 6.35
N ARG A 97 -14.13 -3.13 7.08
CA ARG A 97 -15.42 -3.82 6.94
C ARG A 97 -16.57 -3.05 7.60
N LEU A 98 -16.24 -2.24 8.60
CA LEU A 98 -17.21 -1.57 9.48
C LEU A 98 -17.21 -0.05 9.31
N GLN A 99 -16.15 0.51 8.71
CA GLN A 99 -15.97 1.94 8.53
C GLN A 99 -15.63 2.28 7.08
N ILE A 100 -16.00 3.51 6.69
CA ILE A 100 -15.63 4.06 5.39
C ILE A 100 -14.10 4.21 5.34
N THR A 101 -13.51 3.98 4.17
CA THR A 101 -12.09 4.28 3.90
C THR A 101 -12.03 5.41 2.88
N LEU A 102 -11.02 6.28 2.97
CA LEU A 102 -10.75 7.24 1.89
C LEU A 102 -10.41 6.49 0.60
N GLU A 103 -9.59 5.46 0.71
CA GLU A 103 -9.32 4.51 -0.38
C GLU A 103 -8.98 3.12 0.16
N PHE A 104 -9.41 2.07 -0.55
CA PHE A 104 -9.01 0.69 -0.26
C PHE A 104 -8.94 -0.11 -1.56
N HIS A 105 -7.74 -0.48 -1.97
CA HIS A 105 -7.49 -1.19 -3.22
C HIS A 105 -6.75 -2.50 -2.97
N ASP A 106 -7.30 -3.58 -3.51
CA ASP A 106 -6.57 -4.80 -3.79
C ASP A 106 -5.76 -4.63 -5.10
N ARG A 107 -4.98 -5.64 -5.49
CA ARG A 107 -4.16 -5.57 -6.71
C ARG A 107 -4.99 -5.28 -7.96
N ARG A 108 -6.17 -5.90 -8.07
CA ARG A 108 -7.07 -5.70 -9.22
C ARG A 108 -7.55 -4.24 -9.30
N ARG A 109 -7.99 -3.64 -8.20
CA ARG A 109 -8.43 -2.24 -8.15
C ARG A 109 -7.28 -1.26 -8.41
N LEU A 110 -6.06 -1.61 -7.98
CA LEU A 110 -4.86 -0.85 -8.36
C LEU A 110 -4.66 -0.86 -9.88
N MET A 111 -4.75 -2.05 -10.51
CA MET A 111 -4.67 -2.17 -11.97
C MET A 111 -5.75 -1.36 -12.68
N ASP A 112 -7.00 -1.43 -12.23
CA ASP A 112 -8.12 -0.63 -12.80
C ASP A 112 -7.82 0.88 -12.72
N ARG A 113 -7.28 1.35 -11.59
CA ARG A 113 -6.92 2.75 -11.40
C ARG A 113 -5.76 3.18 -12.30
N ILE A 114 -4.73 2.34 -12.44
CA ILE A 114 -3.60 2.58 -13.32
C ILE A 114 -4.07 2.67 -14.77
N ALA A 115 -4.91 1.72 -15.21
CA ALA A 115 -5.49 1.74 -16.54
C ALA A 115 -6.28 3.02 -16.79
N ARG A 116 -7.13 3.44 -15.83
CA ARG A 116 -7.89 4.70 -15.90
C ARG A 116 -6.96 5.91 -16.06
N LEU A 117 -5.90 6.01 -15.26
CA LEU A 117 -4.93 7.11 -15.32
C LEU A 117 -4.17 7.12 -16.66
N GLY A 118 -3.91 5.94 -17.23
CA GLY A 118 -3.25 5.78 -18.54
C GLY A 118 -4.12 6.14 -19.75
N THR A 119 -5.44 6.27 -19.61
CA THR A 119 -6.35 6.57 -20.74
C THR A 119 -6.16 7.97 -21.33
N GLY A 120 -5.57 8.91 -20.58
CA GLY A 120 -5.56 10.34 -20.94
C GLY A 120 -6.93 11.03 -20.81
N LEU A 121 -7.98 10.32 -20.37
CA LEU A 121 -9.34 10.85 -20.18
C LEU A 121 -9.71 11.02 -18.70
N ALA A 122 -8.76 10.84 -17.79
CA ALA A 122 -8.94 11.14 -16.39
C ALA A 122 -8.94 12.66 -16.18
N TYR A 123 -10.07 13.33 -16.39
CA TYR A 123 -10.21 14.80 -16.28
C TYR A 123 -9.76 15.37 -14.92
N SER A 124 -9.87 14.58 -13.84
CA SER A 124 -9.31 14.92 -12.53
C SER A 124 -7.79 15.07 -12.51
N GLN A 125 -7.11 14.58 -13.55
CA GLN A 125 -5.67 14.57 -13.79
C GLN A 125 -5.32 15.23 -15.15
N LEU A 126 -6.19 16.13 -15.63
CA LEU A 126 -5.88 17.04 -16.75
C LEU A 126 -5.91 18.49 -16.23
N PRO A 127 -4.75 19.18 -16.11
CA PRO A 127 -3.39 18.66 -16.24
C PRO A 127 -3.05 17.66 -15.11
N ALA A 128 -2.04 16.82 -15.34
CA ALA A 128 -1.57 15.85 -14.34
C ALA A 128 -0.99 16.58 -13.12
N SER A 129 -1.22 16.00 -11.94
CA SER A 129 -0.58 16.46 -10.71
C SER A 129 0.93 16.30 -10.83
N ARG A 130 1.70 17.31 -10.42
CA ARG A 130 3.14 17.15 -10.22
C ARG A 130 3.37 16.97 -8.72
N THR A 131 4.02 15.89 -8.34
CA THR A 131 4.27 15.59 -6.94
C THR A 131 5.75 15.56 -6.63
N ALA A 132 6.08 15.85 -5.37
CA ALA A 132 7.37 15.54 -4.78
C ALA A 132 7.13 14.92 -3.41
N ARG A 133 7.62 13.69 -3.21
CA ARG A 133 7.52 12.97 -1.95
C ARG A 133 8.81 13.08 -1.16
N GLN A 134 8.69 13.40 0.12
CA GLN A 134 9.80 13.37 1.07
C GLN A 134 9.45 12.39 2.18
N LEU A 135 10.31 11.38 2.37
CA LEU A 135 10.18 10.40 3.43
C LEU A 135 11.22 10.68 4.51
N GLY A 136 10.86 10.49 5.78
CA GLY A 136 11.77 10.70 6.90
C GLY A 136 11.49 9.77 8.07
N GLY A 137 12.52 9.47 8.86
CA GLY A 137 12.42 8.63 10.04
C GLY A 137 12.01 7.19 9.71
N LEU A 138 12.73 6.54 8.78
CA LEU A 138 12.47 5.14 8.44
C LEU A 138 12.80 4.23 9.63
N GLU A 139 11.79 3.48 10.06
CA GLU A 139 11.86 2.44 11.08
C GLU A 139 11.52 1.10 10.42
N VAL A 140 12.29 0.05 10.70
CA VAL A 140 12.06 -1.30 10.16
C VAL A 140 12.23 -2.32 11.28
N TRP A 141 11.27 -3.23 11.42
CA TRP A 141 11.29 -4.29 12.44
C TRP A 141 10.63 -5.57 11.90
N ALA A 142 10.93 -6.71 12.53
CA ALA A 142 10.29 -7.97 12.18
C ALA A 142 8.78 -7.92 12.42
N ALA A 143 7.99 -8.51 11.51
CA ALA A 143 6.55 -8.64 11.72
C ALA A 143 6.26 -9.53 12.96
N PRO A 144 5.28 -9.16 13.80
CA PRO A 144 4.88 -9.98 14.94
C PRO A 144 4.49 -11.39 14.50
N GLY A 145 4.89 -12.41 15.29
CA GLY A 145 4.52 -13.80 15.03
C GLY A 145 5.40 -14.55 14.02
N GLY A 146 6.41 -13.90 13.42
CA GLY A 146 7.47 -14.60 12.68
C GLY A 146 7.07 -15.12 11.29
N ASP A 147 6.12 -14.49 10.61
CA ASP A 147 5.64 -14.85 9.27
C ASP A 147 6.65 -14.61 8.13
N GLY A 148 7.89 -14.22 8.47
CA GLY A 148 8.99 -13.98 7.53
C GLY A 148 8.96 -12.61 6.84
N GLY A 149 8.09 -11.70 7.29
CA GLY A 149 8.03 -10.32 6.81
C GLY A 149 8.65 -9.30 7.77
N TRP A 150 8.69 -8.06 7.28
CA TRP A 150 9.06 -6.88 8.07
C TRP A 150 7.99 -5.82 7.96
N HIS A 151 7.79 -5.12 9.06
CA HIS A 151 7.03 -3.88 9.07
C HIS A 151 7.99 -2.72 8.92
N ALA A 152 7.59 -1.74 8.12
CA ALA A 152 8.33 -0.50 7.96
C ALA A 152 7.40 0.68 8.12
N ARG A 153 7.91 1.74 8.76
CA ARG A 153 7.18 2.98 8.96
C ARG A 153 8.08 4.17 8.67
N CYS A 154 7.51 5.19 8.05
CA CYS A 154 8.18 6.47 7.88
C CYS A 154 7.15 7.60 7.86
N ASN A 155 7.57 8.80 8.25
CA ASN A 155 6.78 10.01 8.05
C ASN A 155 6.91 10.46 6.60
N PHE A 156 5.87 11.11 6.08
CA PHE A 156 5.90 11.66 4.73
C PHE A 156 5.38 13.10 4.67
N LEU A 157 5.89 13.82 3.67
CA LEU A 157 5.31 15.02 3.12
C LEU A 157 5.19 14.83 1.60
N VAL A 158 3.99 15.05 1.05
CA VAL A 158 3.76 15.09 -0.39
C VAL A 158 3.36 16.51 -0.77
N ALA A 159 4.21 17.20 -1.51
CA ALA A 159 3.83 18.44 -2.17
C ALA A 159 3.19 18.11 -3.51
N GLU A 160 2.02 18.67 -3.78
CA GLU A 160 1.34 18.57 -5.08
C GLU A 160 1.21 19.97 -5.70
N SER A 161 1.51 20.09 -6.99
CA SER A 161 1.18 21.24 -7.83
C SER A 161 0.32 20.82 -9.01
N ARG A 162 -0.89 21.36 -9.11
CA ARG A 162 -1.84 21.10 -10.22
C ARG A 162 -2.67 22.33 -10.54
N ALA A 163 -2.79 22.65 -11.84
CA ALA A 163 -3.64 23.73 -12.35
C ALA A 163 -3.48 25.08 -11.60
N GLY A 164 -2.23 25.46 -11.31
CA GLY A 164 -1.90 26.70 -10.59
C GLY A 164 -2.17 26.68 -9.08
N ARG A 165 -2.60 25.54 -8.53
CA ARG A 165 -2.78 25.34 -7.08
C ARG A 165 -1.69 24.43 -6.55
N SER A 166 -1.26 24.70 -5.32
CA SER A 166 -0.36 23.84 -4.58
C SER A 166 -1.02 23.43 -3.27
N ARG A 167 -0.80 22.18 -2.87
CA ARG A 167 -1.18 21.70 -1.54
C ARG A 167 -0.11 20.76 -0.99
N MET A 168 -0.13 20.56 0.32
CA MET A 168 0.73 19.61 1.00
C MET A 168 -0.16 18.58 1.69
N LEU A 169 0.17 17.31 1.52
CA LEU A 169 -0.38 16.22 2.31
C LEU A 169 0.73 15.70 3.23
N ALA A 170 0.38 15.40 4.47
CA ALA A 170 1.35 14.93 5.44
C ALA A 170 0.75 13.81 6.29
N GLY A 171 1.63 13.00 6.86
CA GLY A 171 1.23 11.86 7.65
C GLY A 171 2.38 10.88 7.84
N TRP A 172 2.01 9.61 8.00
CA TRP A 172 2.98 8.52 8.01
C TRP A 172 2.51 7.38 7.13
N TYR A 173 3.46 6.72 6.48
CA TYR A 173 3.24 5.48 5.76
C TYR A 173 3.59 4.32 6.66
N GLY A 174 2.74 3.30 6.61
CA GLY A 174 3.04 1.97 7.13
C GLY A 174 3.13 0.98 5.99
N PHE A 175 4.08 0.06 6.05
CA PHE A 175 4.33 -0.94 5.03
C PHE A 175 4.49 -2.32 5.65
N VAL A 176 4.05 -3.34 4.91
CA VAL A 176 4.48 -4.72 5.11
C VAL A 176 5.34 -5.11 3.93
N VAL A 177 6.57 -5.53 4.23
CA VAL A 177 7.59 -5.92 3.25
C VAL A 177 7.87 -7.41 3.41
N ARG A 178 7.97 -8.13 2.29
CA ARG A 178 8.34 -9.54 2.27
C ARG A 178 9.47 -9.77 1.27
N ARG A 179 10.32 -10.74 1.54
CA ARG A 179 11.32 -11.21 0.57
C ARG A 179 10.76 -12.40 -0.20
N VAL A 180 10.73 -12.29 -1.52
CA VAL A 180 10.32 -13.35 -2.43
C VAL A 180 11.40 -13.48 -3.50
N ASP A 181 11.95 -14.68 -3.66
CA ASP A 181 13.02 -14.98 -4.63
C ASP A 181 14.20 -13.99 -4.54
N GLY A 182 14.62 -13.68 -3.30
CA GLY A 182 15.72 -12.76 -3.02
C GLY A 182 15.37 -11.27 -3.14
N THR A 183 14.20 -10.91 -3.64
CA THR A 183 13.78 -9.52 -3.87
C THR A 183 12.75 -9.06 -2.83
N LEU A 184 12.89 -7.83 -2.30
CA LEU A 184 11.87 -7.23 -1.44
C LEU A 184 10.67 -6.76 -2.26
N ARG A 185 9.46 -7.06 -1.77
CA ARG A 185 8.18 -6.64 -2.34
C ARG A 185 7.23 -6.15 -1.26
N LEU A 186 6.30 -5.27 -1.63
CA LEU A 186 5.29 -4.71 -0.74
C LEU A 186 4.02 -5.56 -0.72
N ALA A 187 3.63 -6.03 0.47
CA ALA A 187 2.33 -6.65 0.71
C ALA A 187 1.27 -5.61 1.11
N LEU A 188 1.67 -4.52 1.77
CA LEU A 188 0.77 -3.46 2.20
C LEU A 188 1.47 -2.10 2.05
N LYS A 189 0.71 -1.10 1.60
CA LYS A 189 0.97 0.32 1.88
C LYS A 189 -0.28 0.91 2.54
N GLN A 190 -0.14 1.36 3.77
CA GLN A 190 -1.16 2.09 4.52
C GLN A 190 -0.76 3.56 4.64
N VAL A 191 -1.60 4.47 4.15
CA VAL A 191 -1.36 5.92 4.17
C VAL A 191 -2.18 6.58 5.26
N ASN A 192 -1.53 6.96 6.36
CA ASN A 192 -2.20 7.54 7.50
C ASN A 192 -1.99 9.06 7.50
N LEU A 193 -2.98 9.76 6.94
CA LEU A 193 -3.00 11.22 6.89
C LEU A 193 -3.07 11.84 8.29
N LEU A 194 -2.57 13.06 8.45
CA LEU A 194 -2.70 13.81 9.71
C LEU A 194 -4.15 14.18 10.02
N ASP A 195 -4.92 14.48 8.98
CA ASP A 195 -6.25 15.07 9.01
C ASP A 195 -7.30 14.24 8.26
N PRO A 196 -7.39 12.91 8.44
CA PRO A 196 -8.21 12.03 7.60
C PRO A 196 -9.72 12.31 7.71
N GLU A 197 -10.14 13.03 8.75
CA GLU A 197 -11.52 13.45 9.02
C GLU A 197 -11.87 14.79 8.34
N GLU A 198 -10.87 15.53 7.87
CA GLU A 198 -11.04 16.81 7.19
C GLU A 198 -11.29 16.63 5.68
N PRO A 199 -11.88 17.62 4.99
CA PRO A 199 -12.08 17.57 3.55
C PRO A 199 -10.77 17.39 2.75
N GLN A 200 -10.52 16.16 2.31
CA GLN A 200 -9.31 15.80 1.56
C GLN A 200 -9.30 16.27 0.10
N GLY A 201 -10.40 16.82 -0.40
CA GLY A 201 -10.56 17.10 -1.83
C GLY A 201 -10.48 15.82 -2.68
N ASN A 202 -9.88 15.90 -3.87
CA ASN A 202 -9.78 14.74 -4.76
C ASN A 202 -8.37 14.13 -4.71
N ASN A 203 -8.25 12.94 -4.12
CA ASN A 203 -7.04 12.11 -4.16
C ASN A 203 -6.97 11.38 -5.51
N SER A 204 -6.72 12.16 -6.55
CA SER A 204 -6.79 11.68 -7.94
C SER A 204 -5.49 11.03 -8.43
N PHE A 205 -4.46 10.99 -7.59
CA PHE A 205 -3.19 10.29 -7.75
C PHE A 205 -2.93 9.42 -6.50
N PHE A 206 -2.02 8.45 -6.61
CA PHE A 206 -1.63 7.62 -5.46
C PHE A 206 -0.83 8.46 -4.46
N LEU A 207 -1.22 8.51 -3.19
CA LEU A 207 -0.38 9.06 -2.12
C LEU A 207 0.80 8.12 -1.86
#